data_AF-A0A2N1RPD6-F1
#
_entry.id   AF-A0A2N1RPD6-F1
#
_cell.length_a   1.000
_cell.length_b   1.000
_cell.length_c   1.000
_cell.angle_alpha   90.00
_cell.angle_beta   90.00
_cell.angle_gamma   90.00
#
_symmetry.space_group_name_H-M   'P 1'
#
loop_
_entity.id
_entity.type
_entity.pdbx_description
1 polymer ?
#
loop_
_entity_poly.entity_id
_entity_poly.type
_entity_poly.pdbx_seq_one_letter_code
_entity_poly.pdbx_strand_id
1 'polypeptide(L)'
;MFKKRRDNCRDIFREFSSEVVPEIDFFIKNYFERKISEADLGFMKEILGYLCEYCLRDGKRIRPLLLFNAYYGYRKGFKKREAIVRLGAVVEMMHSLLLIQDDIIDKSELRRGEKSFHILLGDKYSHLTLNPSIGQDIASVTADILFSCCIEIISGTGIRHDVKDRFLEIFSKTYERTAWGQILDSMNSMPRS
;
A
#
# COMPACT_ATOMS: atom_id res chain seq x y z
N MET A 1 9.01 43.16 26.79
CA MET A 1 10.10 42.20 26.51
C MET A 1 9.54 40.79 26.57
N PHE A 2 9.16 40.19 25.43
CA PHE A 2 8.53 38.86 25.40
C PHE A 2 9.58 37.76 25.60
N LYS A 3 9.44 36.96 26.66
CA LYS A 3 10.37 35.86 26.99
C LYS A 3 10.00 34.61 26.16
N LYS A 4 11.01 33.90 25.65
CA LYS A 4 10.84 32.73 24.76
C LYS A 4 9.82 31.70 25.31
N ARG A 5 8.81 31.36 24.50
CA ARG A 5 8.09 30.07 24.52
C ARG A 5 8.23 29.40 23.15
N ARG A 6 9.45 28.97 22.84
CA ARG A 6 9.78 27.92 21.86
C ARG A 6 10.69 26.92 22.61
N ASP A 7 11.04 25.81 21.98
CA ASP A 7 11.99 24.79 22.47
C ASP A 7 11.38 23.66 23.36
N ASN A 8 10.06 23.52 23.48
CA ASN A 8 9.44 22.34 24.13
C ASN A 8 8.15 21.83 23.46
N CYS A 9 8.03 22.01 22.14
CA CYS A 9 7.10 21.24 21.33
C CYS A 9 7.89 20.04 20.78
N ARG A 10 7.77 18.87 21.44
CA ARG A 10 8.11 17.61 20.78
C ARG A 10 7.26 17.52 19.51
N ASP A 11 7.82 16.97 18.43
CA ASP A 11 7.08 16.84 17.18
C ASP A 11 6.04 15.72 17.34
N ILE A 12 4.84 16.10 17.81
CA ILE A 12 3.74 15.20 18.18
C ILE A 12 3.40 14.25 17.03
N PHE A 13 3.54 14.72 15.78
CA PHE A 13 3.33 13.89 14.59
C PHE A 13 4.40 12.81 14.43
N ARG A 14 5.68 13.10 14.74
CA ARG A 14 6.73 12.06 14.76
C ARG A 14 6.54 11.07 15.89
N GLU A 15 6.19 11.53 17.09
CA GLU A 15 5.96 10.67 18.26
C GLU A 15 4.82 9.67 17.96
N PHE A 16 3.67 10.18 17.47
CA PHE A 16 2.56 9.37 16.95
C PHE A 16 2.95 8.45 15.78
N SER A 17 3.72 8.95 14.80
CA SER A 17 4.19 8.14 13.67
C SER A 17 5.12 7.00 14.12
N SER A 18 5.94 7.22 15.14
CA SER A 18 6.84 6.20 15.68
C SER A 18 6.11 5.13 16.51
N GLU A 19 4.93 5.44 17.03
CA GLU A 19 4.04 4.44 17.67
C GLU A 19 3.31 3.60 16.62
N VAL A 20 2.74 4.25 15.60
CA VAL A 20 1.76 3.62 14.68
C VAL A 20 2.40 2.90 13.49
N VAL A 21 3.47 3.42 12.89
CA VAL A 21 4.09 2.80 11.70
C VAL A 21 4.59 1.37 11.98
N PRO A 22 5.29 1.08 13.09
CA PRO A 22 5.76 -0.28 13.38
C PRO A 22 4.65 -1.32 13.50
N GLU A 23 3.46 -0.96 14.03
CA GLU A 23 2.32 -1.89 14.09
C GLU A 23 1.83 -2.30 12.70
N ILE A 24 1.82 -1.35 11.76
CA ILE A 24 1.29 -1.53 10.41
C ILE A 24 2.27 -2.33 9.57
N ASP A 25 3.55 -1.97 9.61
CA ASP A 25 4.60 -2.66 8.87
C ASP A 25 4.81 -4.09 9.41
N PHE A 26 4.69 -4.29 10.74
CA PHE A 26 4.66 -5.63 11.35
C PHE A 26 3.44 -6.45 10.89
N PHE A 27 2.25 -5.84 10.79
CA PHE A 27 1.08 -6.54 10.27
C PHE A 27 1.23 -6.92 8.79
N ILE A 28 1.70 -5.99 7.94
CA ILE A 28 1.98 -6.25 6.51
C ILE A 28 2.95 -7.43 6.39
N LYS A 29 4.07 -7.38 7.12
CA LYS A 29 5.08 -8.44 7.14
C LYS A 29 4.47 -9.79 7.51
N ASN A 30 3.81 -9.89 8.67
CA ASN A 30 3.24 -11.16 9.15
C ASN A 30 2.15 -11.71 8.21
N TYR A 31 1.36 -10.83 7.58
CA TYR A 31 0.37 -11.24 6.59
C TYR A 31 1.03 -11.89 5.36
N PHE A 32 2.11 -11.30 4.84
CA PHE A 32 2.86 -11.88 3.72
C PHE A 32 3.66 -13.12 4.11
N GLU A 33 4.30 -13.17 5.29
CA GLU A 33 4.99 -14.38 5.77
C GLU A 33 4.03 -15.57 5.86
N ARG A 34 2.80 -15.34 6.36
CA ARG A 34 1.73 -16.35 6.31
C ARG A 34 1.41 -16.76 4.88
N LYS A 35 1.16 -15.80 3.96
CA LYS A 35 0.88 -16.09 2.55
C LYS A 35 1.98 -16.89 1.84
N ILE A 36 3.25 -16.60 2.14
CA ILE A 36 4.41 -17.31 1.61
C ILE A 36 4.46 -18.75 2.16
N SER A 37 4.07 -18.96 3.42
CA SER A 37 3.95 -20.31 4.00
C SER A 37 2.77 -21.11 3.42
N GLU A 38 1.64 -20.44 3.13
CA GLU A 38 0.41 -21.01 2.57
C GLU A 38 0.50 -21.35 1.06
N ALA A 39 1.47 -20.80 0.33
CA ALA A 39 1.56 -20.97 -1.13
C ALA A 39 2.11 -22.34 -1.55
N ASP A 40 1.57 -22.92 -2.63
CA ASP A 40 1.95 -24.25 -3.11
C ASP A 40 3.29 -24.27 -3.86
N LEU A 41 3.53 -23.28 -4.74
CA LEU A 41 4.61 -23.31 -5.73
C LEU A 41 5.70 -22.27 -5.48
N GLY A 42 6.95 -22.59 -5.85
CA GLY A 42 8.13 -21.76 -5.58
C GLY A 42 8.02 -20.32 -6.10
N PHE A 43 7.59 -20.14 -7.35
CA PHE A 43 7.43 -18.81 -7.95
C PHE A 43 6.39 -17.94 -7.22
N MET A 44 5.35 -18.56 -6.63
CA MET A 44 4.37 -17.83 -5.83
C MET A 44 5.01 -17.26 -4.56
N LYS A 45 5.91 -18.03 -3.93
CA LYS A 45 6.67 -17.61 -2.74
C LYS A 45 7.63 -16.47 -3.05
N GLU A 46 8.30 -16.53 -4.20
CA GLU A 46 9.15 -15.43 -4.68
C GLU A 46 8.35 -14.15 -4.93
N ILE A 47 7.25 -14.21 -5.70
CA ILE A 47 6.44 -13.04 -6.04
C ILE A 47 5.78 -12.43 -4.79
N LEU A 48 5.30 -13.26 -3.85
CA LEU A 48 4.80 -12.79 -2.55
C LEU A 48 5.91 -12.19 -1.68
N GLY A 49 7.14 -12.70 -1.78
CA GLY A 49 8.33 -12.11 -1.16
C GLY A 49 8.63 -10.71 -1.70
N TYR A 50 8.74 -10.56 -3.03
CA TYR A 50 8.96 -9.25 -3.66
C TYR A 50 7.81 -8.26 -3.38
N LEU A 51 6.56 -8.73 -3.30
CA LEU A 51 5.42 -7.90 -2.87
C LEU A 51 5.57 -7.43 -1.42
N CYS A 52 5.99 -8.31 -0.51
CA CYS A 52 6.25 -7.98 0.89
C CYS A 52 7.33 -6.90 0.99
N GLU A 53 8.47 -7.11 0.32
CA GLU A 53 9.57 -6.16 0.24
C GLU A 53 9.09 -4.80 -0.31
N TYR A 54 8.41 -4.78 -1.47
CA TYR A 54 7.92 -3.55 -2.10
C TYR A 54 6.92 -2.77 -1.20
N CYS A 55 6.03 -3.47 -0.50
CA CYS A 55 5.08 -2.83 0.43
C CYS A 55 5.79 -2.25 1.67
N LEU A 56 6.81 -2.95 2.18
CA LEU A 56 7.58 -2.53 3.36
C LEU A 56 8.60 -1.43 3.07
N ARG A 57 8.98 -1.20 1.80
CA ARG A 57 9.90 -0.12 1.38
C ARG A 57 9.66 1.20 2.09
N ASP A 58 10.78 1.87 2.38
CA ASP A 58 10.82 3.05 3.24
C ASP A 58 9.91 4.18 2.72
N GLY A 59 9.06 4.70 3.59
CA GLY A 59 7.94 5.53 3.17
C GLY A 59 7.26 6.25 4.32
N LYS A 60 6.71 7.44 4.06
CA LYS A 60 6.14 8.32 5.10
C LYS A 60 4.83 7.82 5.71
N ARG A 61 4.27 6.68 5.24
CA ARG A 61 2.99 6.05 5.68
C ARG A 61 1.83 7.03 5.94
N ILE A 62 1.75 8.14 5.19
CA ILE A 62 0.84 9.26 5.50
C ILE A 62 -0.64 8.83 5.46
N ARG A 63 -1.01 7.94 4.52
CA ARG A 63 -2.40 7.50 4.34
C ARG A 63 -2.94 6.72 5.55
N PRO A 64 -2.28 5.66 6.06
CA PRO A 64 -2.70 5.05 7.32
C PRO A 64 -2.59 5.97 8.53
N LEU A 65 -1.58 6.85 8.60
CA LEU A 65 -1.45 7.82 9.71
C LEU A 65 -2.65 8.79 9.76
N LEU A 66 -3.19 9.20 8.62
CA LEU A 66 -4.43 9.99 8.54
C LEU A 66 -5.66 9.16 8.97
N LEU A 67 -5.77 7.89 8.56
CA LEU A 67 -6.84 6.98 8.99
C LEU A 67 -6.84 6.80 10.52
N PHE A 68 -5.66 6.60 11.12
CA PHE A 68 -5.51 6.51 12.57
C PHE A 68 -5.88 7.83 13.27
N ASN A 69 -5.41 8.98 12.77
CA ASN A 69 -5.79 10.29 13.33
C ASN A 69 -7.32 10.50 13.32
N ALA A 70 -7.98 10.18 12.20
CA ALA A 70 -9.44 10.26 12.10
C ALA A 70 -10.12 9.32 13.12
N TYR A 71 -9.71 8.05 13.19
CA TYR A 71 -10.26 7.12 14.18
C TYR A 71 -10.01 7.60 15.62
N TYR A 72 -8.85 8.20 15.90
CA TYR A 72 -8.48 8.63 17.25
C TYR A 72 -9.23 9.90 17.67
N GLY A 73 -9.46 10.84 16.74
CA GLY A 73 -10.25 12.04 16.97
C GLY A 73 -11.74 11.78 17.23
N TYR A 74 -12.31 10.72 16.63
CA TYR A 74 -13.72 10.37 16.81
C TYR A 74 -13.99 9.25 17.85
N ARG A 75 -12.98 8.49 18.33
CA ARG A 75 -13.19 7.39 19.31
C ARG A 75 -13.33 7.87 20.76
N LYS A 76 -14.54 7.86 21.31
CA LYS A 76 -14.76 7.95 22.78
C LYS A 76 -14.45 6.61 23.45
N GLY A 77 -13.16 6.36 23.70
CA GLY A 77 -12.63 5.13 24.31
C GLY A 77 -12.19 4.09 23.28
N PHE A 78 -10.95 3.62 23.39
CA PHE A 78 -10.37 2.63 22.47
C PHE A 78 -10.99 1.24 22.70
N LYS A 79 -11.56 0.61 21.66
CA LYS A 79 -12.02 -0.80 21.70
C LYS A 79 -11.70 -1.66 20.47
N LYS A 80 -11.04 -1.14 19.41
CA LYS A 80 -10.62 -1.91 18.22
C LYS A 80 -9.29 -1.41 17.60
N ARG A 81 -8.18 -1.42 18.37
CA ARG A 81 -6.84 -1.02 17.86
C ARG A 81 -6.37 -1.93 16.72
N GLU A 82 -6.44 -3.24 16.91
CA GLU A 82 -6.03 -4.22 15.90
C GLU A 82 -6.77 -4.05 14.56
N ALA A 83 -8.09 -3.81 14.59
CA ALA A 83 -8.86 -3.62 13.36
C ALA A 83 -8.44 -2.35 12.59
N ILE A 84 -8.03 -1.26 13.28
CA ILE A 84 -7.53 -0.07 12.58
C ILE A 84 -6.10 -0.30 12.05
N VAL A 85 -5.26 -1.12 12.69
CA VAL A 85 -3.97 -1.59 12.12
C VAL A 85 -4.21 -2.36 10.82
N ARG A 86 -5.13 -3.35 10.83
CA ARG A 86 -5.52 -4.13 9.63
C ARG A 86 -6.00 -3.22 8.49
N LEU A 87 -6.86 -2.23 8.78
CA LEU A 87 -7.34 -1.26 7.79
C LEU A 87 -6.26 -0.25 7.34
N GLY A 88 -5.30 0.09 8.21
CA GLY A 88 -4.15 0.93 7.87
C GLY A 88 -3.21 0.22 6.89
N ALA A 89 -2.91 -1.05 7.14
CA ALA A 89 -2.16 -1.90 6.22
C ALA A 89 -2.81 -1.99 4.85
N VAL A 90 -4.13 -2.25 4.79
CA VAL A 90 -4.93 -2.21 3.54
C VAL A 90 -4.76 -0.90 2.78
N VAL A 91 -4.71 0.25 3.48
CA VAL A 91 -4.59 1.57 2.85
C VAL A 91 -3.16 1.85 2.32
N GLU A 92 -2.09 1.33 2.95
CA GLU A 92 -0.73 1.40 2.39
C GLU A 92 -0.48 0.34 1.30
N MET A 93 -1.09 -0.85 1.39
CA MET A 93 -1.05 -1.88 0.35
C MET A 93 -1.77 -1.43 -0.91
N MET A 94 -2.96 -0.82 -0.78
CA MET A 94 -3.66 -0.13 -1.88
C MET A 94 -2.80 1.01 -2.46
N HIS A 95 -2.07 1.75 -1.63
CA HIS A 95 -1.15 2.77 -2.14
C HIS A 95 0.00 2.14 -2.93
N SER A 96 0.59 1.04 -2.45
CA SER A 96 1.68 0.34 -3.13
C SER A 96 1.22 -0.27 -4.45
N LEU A 97 0.00 -0.82 -4.51
CA LEU A 97 -0.66 -1.25 -5.75
C LEU A 97 -0.74 -0.13 -6.78
N LEU A 98 -1.23 1.04 -6.37
CA LEU A 98 -1.32 2.21 -7.25
C LEU A 98 0.06 2.66 -7.73
N LEU A 99 1.09 2.58 -6.88
CA LEU A 99 2.48 2.87 -7.27
C LEU A 99 3.05 1.87 -8.27
N ILE A 100 2.65 0.59 -8.23
CA ILE A 100 3.06 -0.42 -9.22
C ILE A 100 2.45 -0.11 -10.59
N GLN A 101 1.17 0.28 -10.63
CA GLN A 101 0.48 0.67 -11.87
C GLN A 101 1.06 1.97 -12.45
N ASP A 102 1.28 2.98 -11.60
CA ASP A 102 1.94 4.26 -11.91
C ASP A 102 3.37 4.03 -12.44
N ASP A 103 4.16 3.17 -11.78
CA ASP A 103 5.51 2.76 -12.23
C ASP A 103 5.50 2.21 -13.69
N ILE A 104 4.50 1.39 -14.04
CA ILE A 104 4.39 0.76 -15.37
C ILE A 104 3.98 1.77 -16.44
N ILE A 105 3.00 2.62 -16.16
CA ILE A 105 2.47 3.63 -17.09
C ILE A 105 3.56 4.64 -17.46
N ASP A 106 4.25 5.17 -16.45
CA ASP A 106 5.33 6.15 -16.62
C ASP A 106 6.65 5.52 -17.11
N LYS A 107 6.75 4.18 -17.08
CA LYS A 107 7.99 3.42 -17.32
C LYS A 107 9.12 3.84 -16.36
N SER A 108 8.76 4.17 -15.13
CA SER A 108 9.70 4.63 -14.10
C SER A 108 10.65 3.50 -13.70
N GLU A 109 11.96 3.72 -13.82
CA GLU A 109 12.97 2.71 -13.44
C GLU A 109 13.09 2.53 -11.92
N LEU A 110 12.80 3.58 -11.14
CA LEU A 110 13.04 3.64 -9.69
C LEU A 110 11.81 4.16 -8.92
N ARG A 111 11.52 3.54 -7.77
CA ARG A 111 10.53 4.01 -6.80
C ARG A 111 11.09 3.88 -5.38
N ARG A 112 10.95 4.94 -4.57
CA ARG A 112 11.50 5.03 -3.19
C ARG A 112 13.03 4.80 -3.07
N GLY A 113 13.78 4.99 -4.17
CA GLY A 113 15.24 4.83 -4.21
C GLY A 113 15.73 3.45 -4.67
N GLU A 114 14.82 2.49 -4.88
CA GLU A 114 15.10 1.15 -5.40
C GLU A 114 14.46 0.95 -6.77
N LYS A 115 14.79 -0.15 -7.47
CA LYS A 115 14.14 -0.54 -8.74
C LYS A 115 12.62 -0.62 -8.59
N SER A 116 11.89 -0.06 -9.55
CA SER A 116 10.43 -0.21 -9.63
C SER A 116 10.03 -1.68 -9.81
N PHE A 117 8.77 -2.01 -9.51
CA PHE A 117 8.37 -3.41 -9.39
C PHE A 117 8.46 -4.18 -10.71
N HIS A 118 8.14 -3.52 -11.84
CA HIS A 118 8.22 -4.13 -13.15
C HIS A 118 9.67 -4.33 -13.63
N ILE A 119 10.62 -3.46 -13.25
CA ILE A 119 12.04 -3.67 -13.54
C ILE A 119 12.61 -4.80 -12.69
N LEU A 120 12.26 -4.87 -11.40
CA LEU A 120 12.66 -5.98 -10.51
C LEU A 120 12.20 -7.34 -11.07
N LEU A 121 10.95 -7.44 -11.51
CA LEU A 121 10.41 -8.66 -12.13
C LEU A 121 11.02 -8.94 -13.50
N GLY A 122 11.39 -7.90 -14.26
CA GLY A 122 12.14 -8.01 -15.51
C GLY A 122 13.52 -8.63 -15.31
N ASP A 123 14.31 -8.14 -14.33
CA ASP A 123 15.60 -8.72 -13.96
C ASP A 123 15.48 -10.23 -13.64
N LYS A 124 14.42 -10.61 -12.91
CA LYS A 124 14.22 -11.97 -12.40
C LYS A 124 13.75 -12.94 -13.46
N TYR A 125 12.81 -12.55 -14.32
CA TYR A 125 12.08 -13.50 -15.18
C TYR A 125 12.33 -13.35 -16.68
N SER A 126 13.08 -12.33 -17.13
CA SER A 126 13.50 -12.18 -18.54
C SER A 126 14.25 -13.40 -19.10
N HIS A 127 15.09 -14.05 -18.31
CA HIS A 127 15.86 -15.23 -18.76
C HIS A 127 14.99 -16.48 -19.05
N LEU A 128 13.70 -16.46 -18.72
CA LEU A 128 12.76 -17.58 -18.95
C LEU A 128 11.93 -17.44 -20.23
N THR A 129 12.01 -16.31 -20.95
CA THR A 129 11.10 -16.01 -22.06
C THR A 129 11.70 -15.05 -23.09
N LEU A 130 11.16 -15.05 -24.31
CA LEU A 130 11.49 -14.07 -25.35
C LEU A 130 10.60 -12.81 -25.28
N ASN A 131 9.70 -12.72 -24.30
CA ASN A 131 8.83 -11.56 -24.10
C ASN A 131 9.59 -10.39 -23.44
N PRO A 132 9.82 -9.25 -24.13
CA PRO A 132 10.52 -8.10 -23.55
C PRO A 132 9.71 -7.39 -22.47
N SER A 133 8.39 -7.55 -22.43
CA SER A 133 7.48 -6.91 -21.47
C SER A 133 7.22 -7.75 -20.21
N ILE A 134 7.86 -8.92 -20.04
CA ILE A 134 7.54 -9.88 -18.98
C ILE A 134 7.51 -9.28 -17.57
N GLY A 135 8.37 -8.30 -17.29
CA GLY A 135 8.38 -7.58 -16.02
C GLY A 135 7.11 -6.74 -15.79
N GLN A 136 6.58 -6.09 -16.84
CA GLN A 136 5.33 -5.31 -16.80
C GLN A 136 4.12 -6.24 -16.72
N ASP A 137 4.13 -7.36 -17.45
CA ASP A 137 3.03 -8.32 -17.46
C ASP A 137 2.85 -8.98 -16.08
N ILE A 138 3.95 -9.48 -15.49
CA ILE A 138 3.92 -10.06 -14.14
C ILE A 138 3.57 -8.97 -13.11
N ALA A 139 4.12 -7.75 -13.21
CA ALA A 139 3.81 -6.67 -12.28
C ALA A 139 2.31 -6.28 -12.31
N SER A 140 1.70 -6.26 -13.49
CA SER A 140 0.27 -5.96 -13.68
C SER A 140 -0.60 -7.00 -12.98
N VAL A 141 -0.41 -8.29 -13.27
CA VAL A 141 -1.16 -9.38 -12.61
C VAL A 141 -0.88 -9.43 -11.10
N THR A 142 0.34 -9.09 -10.68
CA THR A 142 0.71 -9.05 -9.26
C THR A 142 0.08 -7.87 -8.52
N ALA A 143 -0.26 -6.78 -9.20
CA ALA A 143 -1.08 -5.70 -8.64
C ALA A 143 -2.50 -6.21 -8.31
N ASP A 144 -3.11 -7.04 -9.16
CA ASP A 144 -4.42 -7.66 -8.88
C ASP A 144 -4.36 -8.64 -7.69
N ILE A 145 -3.24 -9.37 -7.52
CA ILE A 145 -2.99 -10.19 -6.32
C ILE A 145 -2.95 -9.28 -5.07
N LEU A 146 -2.28 -8.13 -5.13
CA LEU A 146 -2.22 -7.17 -4.03
C LEU A 146 -3.60 -6.56 -3.71
N PHE A 147 -4.46 -6.36 -4.71
CA PHE A 147 -5.87 -5.97 -4.52
C PHE A 147 -6.66 -7.05 -3.78
N SER A 148 -6.54 -8.31 -4.24
CA SER A 148 -7.18 -9.47 -3.61
C SER A 148 -6.79 -9.63 -2.15
N CYS A 149 -5.49 -9.45 -1.83
CA CYS A 149 -4.99 -9.41 -0.46
C CYS A 149 -5.65 -8.32 0.40
N CYS A 150 -5.88 -7.12 -0.16
CA CYS A 150 -6.60 -6.06 0.55
C CYS A 150 -8.04 -6.48 0.91
N ILE A 151 -8.76 -7.10 -0.03
CA ILE A 151 -10.14 -7.58 0.22
C ILE A 151 -10.18 -8.69 1.28
N GLU A 152 -9.22 -9.63 1.28
CA GLU A 152 -9.10 -10.64 2.34
C GLU A 152 -8.90 -10.00 3.72
N ILE A 153 -7.97 -9.05 3.85
CA ILE A 153 -7.69 -8.38 5.12
C ILE A 153 -8.94 -7.62 5.61
N ILE A 154 -9.63 -6.88 4.73
CA ILE A 154 -10.89 -6.19 5.07
C ILE A 154 -11.94 -7.18 5.58
N SER A 155 -12.11 -8.31 4.90
CA SER A 155 -13.04 -9.38 5.30
C SER A 155 -12.74 -9.88 6.72
N GLY A 156 -11.45 -10.14 7.02
CA GLY A 156 -10.96 -10.60 8.31
C GLY A 156 -10.86 -9.56 9.43
N THR A 157 -11.31 -8.31 9.27
CA THR A 157 -11.10 -7.23 10.27
C THR A 157 -11.87 -7.37 11.59
N GLY A 158 -12.91 -8.21 11.66
CA GLY A 158 -13.77 -8.32 12.86
C GLY A 158 -14.53 -7.04 13.23
N ILE A 159 -14.70 -6.08 12.31
CA ILE A 159 -15.58 -4.91 12.50
C ILE A 159 -17.05 -5.28 12.23
N ARG A 160 -17.98 -4.43 12.68
CA ARG A 160 -19.42 -4.58 12.38
C ARG A 160 -19.64 -4.61 10.86
N HIS A 161 -20.60 -5.42 10.40
CA HIS A 161 -20.94 -5.54 8.98
C HIS A 161 -21.23 -4.16 8.36
N ASP A 162 -22.17 -3.39 8.90
CA ASP A 162 -22.52 -2.06 8.38
C ASP A 162 -21.35 -1.05 8.32
N VAL A 163 -20.33 -1.24 9.15
CA VAL A 163 -19.08 -0.45 9.14
C VAL A 163 -18.10 -0.99 8.09
N LYS A 164 -18.05 -2.31 7.89
CA LYS A 164 -17.26 -2.97 6.83
C LYS A 164 -17.81 -2.63 5.45
N ASP A 165 -19.13 -2.66 5.29
CA ASP A 165 -19.82 -2.40 4.02
C ASP A 165 -19.59 -0.95 3.58
N ARG A 166 -19.71 0.02 4.51
CA ARG A 166 -19.34 1.43 4.28
C ARG A 166 -17.84 1.62 4.03
N PHE A 167 -16.97 0.86 4.70
CA PHE A 167 -15.53 0.93 4.41
C PHE A 167 -15.23 0.44 2.99
N LEU A 168 -15.83 -0.69 2.57
CA LEU A 168 -15.70 -1.24 1.23
C LEU A 168 -16.25 -0.28 0.16
N GLU A 169 -17.39 0.37 0.41
CA GLU A 169 -17.97 1.39 -0.47
C GLU A 169 -17.05 2.60 -0.66
N ILE A 170 -16.43 3.08 0.42
CA ILE A 170 -15.47 4.21 0.35
C ILE A 170 -14.16 3.78 -0.31
N PHE A 171 -13.67 2.59 0.02
CA PHE A 171 -12.44 2.01 -0.53
C PHE A 171 -12.53 1.81 -2.04
N SER A 172 -13.61 1.18 -2.53
CA SER A 172 -13.83 0.95 -3.97
C SER A 172 -13.99 2.27 -4.72
N LYS A 173 -14.82 3.20 -4.24
CA LYS A 173 -14.98 4.54 -4.85
C LYS A 173 -13.69 5.36 -4.85
N THR A 174 -12.82 5.18 -3.84
CA THR A 174 -11.49 5.82 -3.81
C THR A 174 -10.55 5.21 -4.85
N TYR A 175 -10.54 3.88 -4.98
CA TYR A 175 -9.75 3.19 -6.00
C TYR A 175 -10.20 3.57 -7.41
N GLU A 176 -11.49 3.44 -7.69
CA GLU A 176 -12.12 3.77 -8.97
C GLU A 176 -11.85 5.23 -9.37
N ARG A 177 -12.04 6.18 -8.44
CA ARG A 177 -11.75 7.60 -8.71
C ARG A 177 -10.26 7.88 -8.94
N THR A 178 -9.35 7.10 -8.35
CA THR A 178 -7.91 7.22 -8.63
C THR A 178 -7.59 6.67 -10.02
N ALA A 179 -8.18 5.52 -10.41
CA ALA A 179 -8.04 4.96 -11.75
C ALA A 179 -8.58 5.91 -12.83
N TRP A 180 -9.76 6.51 -12.64
CA TRP A 180 -10.27 7.56 -13.53
C TRP A 180 -9.34 8.78 -13.60
N GLY A 181 -8.67 9.13 -12.50
CA GLY A 181 -7.61 10.15 -12.49
C GLY A 181 -6.42 9.78 -13.37
N GLN A 182 -5.88 8.57 -13.23
CA GLN A 182 -4.75 8.09 -14.04
C GLN A 182 -5.11 7.97 -15.52
N ILE A 183 -6.34 7.55 -15.85
CA ILE A 183 -6.85 7.50 -17.23
C ILE A 183 -6.90 8.93 -17.80
N LEU A 184 -7.43 9.90 -17.05
CA LEU A 184 -7.50 11.29 -17.48
C LEU A 184 -6.10 11.89 -17.69
N ASP A 185 -5.14 11.59 -16.81
CA ASP A 185 -3.75 12.05 -16.95
C ASP A 185 -3.07 11.42 -18.17
N SER A 186 -3.22 10.10 -18.34
CA SER A 186 -2.72 9.35 -19.51
C SER A 186 -3.30 9.87 -20.84
N MET A 187 -4.58 10.29 -20.85
CA MET A 187 -5.23 10.90 -22.03
C MET A 187 -4.70 12.30 -22.37
N ASN A 188 -4.09 12.99 -21.41
CA ASN A 188 -3.51 14.33 -21.57
C ASN A 188 -1.97 14.33 -21.58
N SER A 189 -1.34 13.17 -21.43
CA SER A 189 0.11 13.00 -21.60
C SER A 189 0.49 13.23 -23.06
N MET A 190 1.26 14.30 -23.33
CA MET A 190 1.63 14.75 -24.68
C MET A 190 0.39 14.98 -25.59
N PRO A 191 -0.43 16.01 -25.31
CA PRO A 191 -1.65 16.27 -26.06
C PRO A 191 -1.30 16.60 -27.52
N ARG A 192 -2.11 16.09 -28.47
CA ARG A 192 -1.98 16.48 -29.88
C ARG A 192 -2.44 17.93 -30.03
N SER A 193 -1.56 18.75 -30.61
CA SER A 193 -1.76 20.17 -30.93
C SER A 193 -2.89 20.40 -31.92
#